data_AF-A0A1E9MDF2-F1
#
_entry.id   AF-A0A1E9MDF2-F1
#
_cell.length_a   1.000
_cell.length_b   1.000
_cell.length_c   1.000
_cell.angle_alpha   90.00
_cell.angle_beta   90.00
_cell.angle_gamma   90.00
#
_symmetry.space_group_name_H-M   'P 1'
#
loop_
_entity.id
_entity.type
_entity.pdbx_description
1 polymer ?
#
loop_
_entity_poly.entity_id
_entity_poly.type
_entity_poly.pdbx_seq_one_letter_code
_entity_poly.pdbx_strand_id
1 'polypeptide(L)'
;MSKFTPTSTTPKIHLLIGMARDGAVSITTHEILKGWVKASRGYLDIRYPDPRVSPLVHTKLYAWAQNGSFDIAYAGSANLSTDGLNIGRDPSECQQENILVPVSVEYAENYIDTLFGASLSCTDPVVDSLFTFPEAPADVLANKSLPPVPPLPEPETEREERLKDFSSIKLYLYSHAGKGSSYNCGSGINWGLRDIRANKDEAYFAVPANIGRSNFFPVKNTPIVVHCDDGEDLIMRVASGSDRCGKDMSTIPNSELGSYIRKRMGLDEGTKVGIRELLDYGRTYVTISRTSEGNYYLDFSPEAAEPDEFAMQTPEILNEFSHEDD
;
A
#
# COMPACT_ATOMS: atom_id res chain seq x y z
N MET A 1 14.44 2.85 -9.51
CA MET A 1 13.41 2.61 -10.53
C MET A 1 14.01 1.86 -11.72
N SER A 2 13.44 0.73 -12.14
CA SER A 2 13.83 0.05 -13.38
C SER A 2 13.61 0.98 -14.59
N LYS A 3 14.40 0.81 -15.66
CA LYS A 3 14.24 1.61 -16.89
C LYS A 3 12.94 1.20 -17.59
N PHE A 4 11.87 1.99 -17.39
CA PHE A 4 10.65 1.88 -18.20
C PHE A 4 11.00 2.01 -19.68
N THR A 5 10.56 1.03 -20.47
CA THR A 5 10.82 0.97 -21.92
C THR A 5 9.48 0.77 -22.61
N PRO A 6 8.88 1.82 -23.20
CA PRO A 6 7.58 1.72 -23.84
C PRO A 6 7.66 0.86 -25.11
N THR A 7 6.57 0.15 -25.39
CA THR A 7 6.32 -0.58 -26.64
C THR A 7 5.36 0.21 -27.53
N SER A 8 5.15 -0.25 -28.76
CA SER A 8 4.15 0.31 -29.69
C SER A 8 2.71 0.24 -29.16
N THR A 9 2.44 -0.62 -28.17
CA THR A 9 1.12 -0.82 -27.55
C THR A 9 0.98 -0.15 -26.19
N THR A 10 2.02 0.54 -25.71
CA THR A 10 1.99 1.19 -24.40
C THR A 10 1.08 2.42 -24.43
N PRO A 11 0.02 2.48 -23.62
CA PRO A 11 -0.88 3.63 -23.60
C PRO A 11 -0.22 4.82 -22.94
N LYS A 12 -0.63 6.04 -23.36
CA LYS A 12 -0.37 7.25 -22.59
C LYS A 12 -1.46 7.41 -21.53
N ILE A 13 -1.06 7.83 -20.34
CA ILE A 13 -1.95 8.01 -19.19
C ILE A 13 -1.89 9.48 -18.78
N HIS A 14 -3.06 10.11 -18.75
CA HIS A 14 -3.26 11.45 -18.20
C HIS A 14 -4.12 11.32 -16.95
N LEU A 15 -3.59 11.79 -15.81
CA LEU A 15 -4.23 11.66 -14.50
C LEU A 15 -4.32 13.03 -13.83
N LEU A 16 -5.55 13.43 -13.47
CA LEU A 16 -5.79 14.61 -12.65
C LEU A 16 -6.21 14.17 -11.24
N ILE A 17 -5.43 14.53 -10.23
CA ILE A 17 -5.76 14.25 -8.82
C ILE A 17 -6.44 15.47 -8.23
N GLY A 18 -7.77 15.43 -8.22
CA GLY A 18 -8.61 16.60 -7.95
C GLY A 18 -8.66 17.10 -6.50
N MET A 19 -8.34 16.22 -5.54
CA MET A 19 -8.36 16.50 -4.10
C MET A 19 -6.96 16.64 -3.49
N ALA A 20 -5.91 16.77 -4.30
CA ALA A 20 -4.52 16.76 -3.83
C ALA A 20 -4.20 17.81 -2.75
N ARG A 21 -4.86 18.98 -2.79
CA ARG A 21 -4.67 20.04 -1.78
C ARG A 21 -5.43 19.81 -0.46
N ASP A 22 -6.31 18.83 -0.41
CA ASP A 22 -7.20 18.57 0.74
C ASP A 22 -6.73 17.35 1.56
N GLY A 23 -5.45 17.02 1.48
CA GLY A 23 -4.86 15.92 2.23
C GLY A 23 -5.09 14.52 1.62
N ALA A 24 -5.58 14.43 0.38
CA ALA A 24 -5.72 13.15 -0.34
C ALA A 24 -4.38 12.59 -0.85
N VAL A 25 -3.32 13.40 -0.85
CA VAL A 25 -1.98 13.03 -1.32
C VAL A 25 -0.99 13.35 -0.21
N SER A 26 -0.23 12.37 0.27
CA SER A 26 0.88 12.59 1.20
C SER A 26 2.10 13.17 0.49
N ILE A 27 3.05 13.73 1.25
CA ILE A 27 4.32 14.22 0.70
C ILE A 27 5.11 13.10 0.02
N THR A 28 5.11 11.90 0.61
CA THR A 28 5.81 10.73 0.07
C THR A 28 5.16 10.28 -1.23
N THR A 29 3.83 10.20 -1.27
CA THR A 29 3.09 9.91 -2.50
C THR A 29 3.40 10.96 -3.57
N HIS A 30 3.40 12.26 -3.23
CA HIS A 30 3.72 13.32 -4.18
C HIS A 30 5.12 13.14 -4.83
N GLU A 31 6.15 12.85 -4.05
CA GLU A 31 7.51 12.63 -4.56
C GLU A 31 7.62 11.35 -5.42
N ILE A 32 6.88 10.29 -5.06
CA ILE A 32 6.75 9.09 -5.90
C ILE A 32 6.15 9.44 -7.26
N LEU A 33 5.05 10.21 -7.28
CA LEU A 33 4.38 10.60 -8.52
C LEU A 33 5.30 11.44 -9.41
N LYS A 34 6.09 12.36 -8.83
CA LYS A 34 7.15 13.11 -9.54
C LYS A 34 8.18 12.17 -10.16
N GLY A 35 8.61 11.16 -9.40
CA GLY A 35 9.52 10.11 -9.88
C GLY A 35 8.95 9.33 -11.06
N TRP A 36 7.68 8.92 -11.00
CA TRP A 36 7.01 8.19 -12.07
C TRP A 36 6.86 9.00 -13.35
N VAL A 37 6.42 10.27 -13.24
CA VAL A 37 6.31 11.17 -14.41
C VAL A 37 7.66 11.29 -15.10
N LYS A 38 8.74 11.55 -14.34
CA LYS A 38 10.12 11.62 -14.87
C LYS A 38 10.56 10.30 -15.53
N ALA A 39 10.28 9.16 -14.89
CA ALA A 39 10.67 7.85 -15.39
C ALA A 39 9.88 7.40 -16.63
N SER A 40 8.63 7.88 -16.79
CA SER A 40 7.73 7.49 -17.88
C SER A 40 8.14 8.01 -19.25
N ARG A 41 9.02 9.01 -19.33
CA ARG A 41 9.45 9.67 -20.58
C ARG A 41 8.28 10.23 -21.40
N GLY A 42 7.29 10.81 -20.71
CA GLY A 42 6.13 11.45 -21.34
C GLY A 42 4.96 10.52 -21.66
N TYR A 43 4.99 9.28 -21.17
CA TYR A 43 3.83 8.38 -21.21
C TYR A 43 2.87 8.56 -20.04
N LEU A 44 3.31 9.25 -18.98
CA LEU A 44 2.49 9.56 -17.81
C LEU A 44 2.54 11.07 -17.56
N ASP A 45 1.37 11.70 -17.57
CA ASP A 45 1.16 13.08 -17.17
C ASP A 45 0.23 13.11 -15.95
N ILE A 46 0.75 13.60 -14.83
CA ILE A 46 -0.01 13.72 -13.58
C ILE A 46 -0.10 15.19 -13.21
N ARG A 47 -1.33 15.64 -12.92
CA ARG A 47 -1.64 17.04 -12.65
C ARG A 47 -2.50 17.23 -11.42
N TYR A 48 -2.44 18.44 -10.87
CA TYR A 48 -3.29 18.92 -9.78
C TYR A 48 -4.04 20.18 -10.23
N PRO A 49 -5.32 20.36 -9.85
CA PRO A 49 -6.03 21.61 -10.12
C PRO A 49 -5.28 22.81 -9.54
N ASP A 50 -5.05 23.85 -10.33
CA ASP A 50 -4.35 25.06 -9.88
C ASP A 50 -5.25 25.79 -8.86
N PRO A 51 -4.82 25.94 -7.59
CA PRO A 51 -5.64 26.55 -6.55
C PRO A 51 -6.07 27.99 -6.85
N ARG A 52 -5.37 28.68 -7.74
CA ARG A 52 -5.63 30.08 -8.11
C ARG A 52 -6.79 30.24 -9.08
N VAL A 53 -7.08 29.20 -9.89
CA VAL A 53 -8.04 29.27 -10.99
C VAL A 53 -9.04 28.12 -11.01
N SER A 54 -8.87 27.10 -10.16
CA SER A 54 -9.72 25.91 -10.12
C SER A 54 -10.15 25.54 -8.69
N PRO A 55 -11.42 25.17 -8.47
CA PRO A 55 -11.87 24.62 -7.19
C PRO A 55 -11.35 23.18 -6.99
N LEU A 56 -11.66 22.61 -5.81
CA LEU A 56 -11.46 21.16 -5.59
C LEU A 56 -12.27 20.37 -6.61
N VAL A 57 -11.65 19.34 -7.20
CA VAL A 57 -12.31 18.48 -8.18
C VAL A 57 -12.62 17.15 -7.52
N HIS A 58 -13.90 16.91 -7.25
CA HIS A 58 -14.38 15.64 -6.69
C HIS A 58 -14.97 14.69 -7.76
N THR A 59 -14.82 15.02 -9.05
CA THR A 59 -15.32 14.23 -10.16
C THR A 59 -14.48 12.97 -10.38
N LYS A 60 -15.15 11.86 -10.67
CA LYS A 60 -14.52 10.60 -11.07
C LYS A 60 -14.98 10.30 -12.49
N LEU A 61 -14.11 10.60 -13.44
CA LEU A 61 -14.34 10.47 -14.87
C LEU A 61 -13.19 9.66 -15.48
N TYR A 62 -13.54 8.65 -16.25
CA TYR A 62 -12.61 7.78 -16.95
C TYR A 62 -12.92 7.82 -18.43
N ALA A 63 -11.93 8.12 -19.26
CA ALA A 63 -12.09 8.17 -20.70
C ALA A 63 -10.94 7.44 -21.39
N TRP A 64 -11.25 6.68 -22.43
CA TRP A 64 -10.28 5.92 -23.22
C TRP A 64 -10.25 6.46 -24.63
N ALA A 65 -9.04 6.62 -25.15
CA ALA A 65 -8.81 7.09 -26.51
C ALA A 65 -8.15 5.99 -27.36
N GLN A 66 -8.55 5.92 -28.61
CA GLN A 66 -7.92 5.10 -29.63
C GLN A 66 -7.49 6.00 -30.78
N ASN A 67 -6.25 5.82 -31.26
CA ASN A 67 -5.68 6.61 -32.37
C ASN A 67 -5.74 8.13 -32.19
N GLY A 68 -5.70 8.61 -30.95
CA GLY A 68 -5.67 10.04 -30.62
C GLY A 68 -7.04 10.71 -30.43
N SER A 69 -8.14 9.95 -30.48
CA SER A 69 -9.48 10.47 -30.19
C SER A 69 -10.17 9.62 -29.12
N PHE A 70 -10.92 10.26 -28.23
CA PHE A 70 -11.71 9.54 -27.23
C PHE A 70 -12.79 8.70 -27.92
N ASP A 71 -12.97 7.47 -27.43
CA ASP A 71 -13.92 6.48 -27.96
C ASP A 71 -15.04 6.18 -26.95
N ILE A 72 -14.67 6.06 -25.67
CA ILE A 72 -15.59 5.75 -24.59
C ILE A 72 -15.26 6.56 -23.33
N ALA A 73 -16.30 6.93 -22.58
CA ALA A 73 -16.17 7.65 -21.31
C ALA A 73 -17.22 7.21 -20.29
N TYR A 74 -16.84 7.15 -19.02
CA TYR A 74 -17.67 6.77 -17.88
C TYR A 74 -17.44 7.71 -16.71
N ALA A 75 -18.52 8.07 -16.01
CA ALA A 75 -18.46 8.88 -14.79
C ALA A 75 -19.30 8.27 -13.68
N GLY A 76 -18.97 8.56 -12.42
CA GLY A 76 -19.78 8.12 -11.28
C GLY A 76 -19.08 8.27 -9.94
N SER A 77 -19.29 7.31 -9.04
CA SER A 77 -18.81 7.38 -7.65
C SER A 77 -17.40 6.82 -7.44
N ALA A 78 -16.95 5.91 -8.31
CA ALA A 78 -15.73 5.13 -8.12
C ALA A 78 -14.46 5.99 -8.17
N ASN A 79 -13.73 6.12 -7.06
CA ASN A 79 -12.35 6.62 -7.03
C ASN A 79 -11.41 5.73 -7.87
N LEU A 80 -10.27 6.28 -8.31
CA LEU A 80 -9.20 5.49 -8.93
C LEU A 80 -8.43 4.75 -7.83
N SER A 81 -9.07 3.74 -7.24
CA SER A 81 -8.47 2.85 -6.23
C SER A 81 -8.82 1.39 -6.54
N THR A 82 -8.15 0.46 -5.85
CA THR A 82 -8.45 -0.97 -6.01
C THR A 82 -9.90 -1.30 -5.63
N ASP A 83 -10.46 -0.59 -4.66
CA ASP A 83 -11.82 -0.80 -4.18
C ASP A 83 -12.84 -0.02 -5.00
N GLY A 84 -12.46 1.17 -5.48
CA GLY A 84 -13.31 1.96 -6.36
C GLY A 84 -13.60 1.26 -7.69
N LEU A 85 -12.59 0.62 -8.27
CA LEU A 85 -12.65 -0.01 -9.59
C LEU A 85 -12.59 -1.55 -9.55
N ASN A 86 -12.65 -2.16 -8.36
CA ASN A 86 -12.53 -3.62 -8.18
C ASN A 86 -11.27 -4.22 -8.84
N ILE A 87 -10.17 -3.48 -8.86
CA ILE A 87 -8.93 -3.91 -9.54
C ILE A 87 -8.31 -5.05 -8.75
N GLY A 88 -8.27 -6.23 -9.37
CA GLY A 88 -7.65 -7.42 -8.80
C GLY A 88 -8.39 -7.95 -7.57
N ARG A 89 -9.71 -7.78 -7.48
CA ARG A 89 -10.51 -8.35 -6.38
C ARG A 89 -11.64 -9.23 -6.91
N ASP A 90 -12.18 -10.09 -6.05
CA ASP A 90 -13.44 -10.76 -6.33
C ASP A 90 -14.60 -9.75 -6.19
N PRO A 91 -15.37 -9.46 -7.26
CA PRO A 91 -16.47 -8.48 -7.21
C PRO A 91 -17.58 -8.84 -6.21
N SER A 92 -17.73 -10.11 -5.84
CA SER A 92 -18.75 -10.57 -4.89
C SER A 92 -18.40 -10.25 -3.43
N GLU A 93 -17.12 -9.96 -3.15
CA GLU A 93 -16.59 -9.69 -1.81
C GLU A 93 -16.05 -8.26 -1.67
N CYS A 94 -16.43 -7.36 -2.58
CA CYS A 94 -16.01 -5.96 -2.51
C CYS A 94 -16.77 -5.21 -1.41
N GLN A 95 -16.03 -4.44 -0.63
CA GLN A 95 -16.57 -3.64 0.48
C GLN A 95 -17.20 -2.33 0.01
N GLN A 96 -16.94 -1.92 -1.24
CA GLN A 96 -17.52 -0.73 -1.85
C GLN A 96 -18.47 -1.09 -2.99
N GLU A 97 -19.69 -0.60 -2.91
CA GLU A 97 -20.61 -0.56 -4.04
C GLU A 97 -20.43 0.77 -4.77
N ASN A 98 -20.03 0.72 -6.04
CA ASN A 98 -19.83 1.90 -6.88
C ASN A 98 -20.68 1.83 -8.13
N ILE A 99 -21.10 2.99 -8.62
CA ILE A 99 -21.79 3.12 -9.90
C ILE A 99 -20.92 3.93 -10.88
N LEU A 100 -20.84 3.43 -12.10
CA LEU A 100 -20.31 4.16 -13.25
C LEU A 100 -21.35 4.11 -14.36
N VAL A 101 -21.64 5.27 -14.96
CA VAL A 101 -22.55 5.39 -16.10
C VAL A 101 -21.78 5.88 -17.32
N PRO A 102 -22.11 5.41 -18.52
CA PRO A 102 -21.53 5.96 -19.74
C PRO A 102 -21.93 7.44 -19.88
N VAL A 103 -20.99 8.26 -20.34
CA VAL A 103 -21.21 9.68 -20.61
C VAL A 103 -20.84 10.01 -22.05
N SER A 104 -21.36 11.12 -22.57
CA SER A 104 -20.99 11.60 -23.91
C SER A 104 -19.48 11.85 -23.99
N VAL A 105 -18.86 11.33 -25.04
CA VAL A 105 -17.43 11.53 -25.33
C VAL A 105 -17.10 13.01 -25.53
N GLU A 106 -17.92 13.73 -26.31
CA GLU A 106 -17.73 15.17 -26.55
C GLU A 106 -17.82 15.97 -25.24
N TYR A 107 -18.74 15.59 -24.35
CA TYR A 107 -18.84 16.24 -23.04
C TYR A 107 -17.63 15.93 -22.16
N ALA A 108 -17.20 14.66 -22.12
CA ALA A 108 -16.05 14.23 -21.36
C ALA A 108 -14.76 14.92 -21.84
N GLU A 109 -14.54 15.00 -23.15
CA GLU A 109 -13.39 15.66 -23.76
C GLU A 109 -13.34 17.15 -23.40
N ASN A 110 -14.43 17.89 -23.64
CA ASN A 110 -14.52 19.31 -23.27
C ASN A 110 -14.28 19.54 -21.76
N TYR A 111 -14.82 18.67 -20.92
CA TYR A 111 -14.65 18.75 -19.47
C TYR A 111 -13.20 18.47 -19.05
N ILE A 112 -12.58 17.42 -19.62
CA ILE A 112 -11.18 17.06 -19.39
C ILE A 112 -10.27 18.21 -19.82
N ASP A 113 -10.44 18.74 -21.03
CA ASP A 113 -9.60 19.82 -21.57
C ASP A 113 -9.69 21.08 -20.71
N THR A 114 -10.90 21.42 -20.24
CA THR A 114 -11.11 22.55 -19.32
C THR A 114 -10.34 22.35 -18.01
N LEU A 115 -10.45 21.17 -17.40
CA LEU A 115 -9.76 20.88 -16.15
C LEU A 115 -8.24 20.81 -16.31
N PHE A 116 -7.76 20.21 -17.41
CA PHE A 116 -6.33 20.12 -17.70
C PHE A 116 -5.73 21.51 -18.00
N GLY A 117 -6.47 22.39 -18.68
CA GLY A 117 -6.09 23.79 -18.89
C GLY A 117 -5.99 24.60 -17.60
N ALA A 118 -6.76 24.23 -16.57
CA ALA A 118 -6.76 24.85 -15.23
C ALA A 118 -5.96 24.03 -14.19
N SER A 119 -4.94 23.29 -14.63
CA SER A 119 -4.14 22.42 -13.76
C SER A 119 -2.63 22.61 -13.95
N LEU A 120 -1.88 22.26 -12.92
CA LEU A 120 -0.42 22.28 -12.88
C LEU A 120 0.10 20.85 -12.96
N SER A 121 1.21 20.64 -13.68
CA SER A 121 1.93 19.36 -13.59
C SER A 121 2.39 19.13 -12.16
N CYS A 122 2.30 17.90 -11.63
CA CYS A 122 2.84 17.58 -10.31
C CYS A 122 4.37 17.79 -10.21
N THR A 123 5.05 17.90 -11.35
CA THR A 123 6.49 18.19 -11.42
C THR A 123 6.83 19.67 -11.53
N ASP A 124 5.82 20.54 -11.61
CA ASP A 124 6.02 21.99 -11.67
C ASP A 124 6.54 22.51 -10.31
N PRO A 125 7.66 23.26 -10.27
CA PRO A 125 8.20 23.80 -9.02
C PRO A 125 7.23 24.65 -8.22
N VAL A 126 6.22 25.25 -8.88
CA VAL A 126 5.23 26.08 -8.18
C VAL A 126 4.30 25.23 -7.30
N VAL A 127 4.14 23.93 -7.58
CA VAL A 127 3.31 23.02 -6.76
C VAL A 127 3.84 22.95 -5.34
N ASP A 128 5.15 22.81 -5.16
CA ASP A 128 5.79 22.73 -3.83
C ASP A 128 5.54 24.00 -2.97
N SER A 129 5.15 25.12 -3.60
CA SER A 129 4.81 26.37 -2.91
C SER A 129 3.31 26.60 -2.69
N LEU A 130 2.45 25.95 -3.49
CA LEU A 130 1.00 26.16 -3.45
C LEU A 130 0.24 25.06 -2.71
N PHE A 131 0.87 23.90 -2.50
CA PHE A 131 0.26 22.74 -1.87
C PHE A 131 0.91 22.46 -0.52
N THR A 132 0.11 22.02 0.44
CA THR A 132 0.60 21.47 1.71
C THR A 132 0.19 20.01 1.75
N PHE A 133 1.17 19.11 1.66
CA PHE A 133 0.93 17.69 1.70
C PHE A 133 1.11 17.18 3.13
N PRO A 134 0.14 16.44 3.71
CA PRO A 134 0.30 15.79 5.00
C PRO A 134 1.33 14.65 4.91
N GLU A 135 1.76 14.16 6.08
CA GLU A 135 2.64 12.98 6.18
C GLU A 135 1.94 11.71 5.69
N ALA A 136 0.64 11.57 5.94
CA ALA A 136 -0.20 10.48 5.44
C ALA A 136 -1.56 11.01 4.98
N PRO A 137 -2.29 10.27 4.10
CA PRO A 137 -3.64 10.64 3.70
C PRO A 137 -4.62 10.78 4.87
N ALA A 138 -5.62 11.65 4.73
CA ALA A 138 -6.54 12.00 5.83
C ALA A 138 -7.35 10.81 6.38
N ASP A 139 -7.71 9.84 5.54
CA ASP A 139 -8.37 8.58 5.94
C ASP A 139 -7.47 7.70 6.81
N VAL A 140 -6.16 7.72 6.57
CA VAL A 140 -5.15 7.05 7.40
C VAL A 140 -4.97 7.77 8.74
N LEU A 141 -4.92 9.11 8.73
CA LEU A 141 -4.83 9.90 9.96
C LEU A 141 -6.09 9.75 10.85
N ALA A 142 -7.26 9.60 10.22
CA ALA A 142 -8.50 9.28 10.93
C ALA A 142 -8.40 7.91 11.63
N ASN A 143 -7.81 6.90 10.97
CA ASN A 143 -7.60 5.58 11.56
C ASN A 143 -6.60 5.58 12.74
N LYS A 144 -5.55 6.43 12.72
CA LYS A 144 -4.66 6.61 13.89
C LYS A 144 -5.39 7.11 15.15
N SER A 145 -6.55 7.75 14.97
CA SER A 145 -7.29 8.44 16.04
C SER A 145 -8.53 7.68 16.51
N LEU A 146 -8.84 6.51 15.93
CA LEU A 146 -10.02 5.74 16.32
C LEU A 146 -9.74 4.96 17.62
N PRO A 147 -10.50 5.17 18.71
CA PRO A 147 -10.51 4.22 19.81
C PRO A 147 -11.00 2.85 19.30
N PRO A 148 -10.68 1.74 19.99
CA PRO A 148 -11.18 0.43 19.61
C PRO A 148 -12.69 0.50 19.42
N VAL A 149 -13.16 0.19 18.21
CA VAL A 149 -14.59 0.18 17.90
C VAL A 149 -15.23 -0.84 18.86
N PRO A 150 -16.25 -0.45 19.65
CA PRO A 150 -17.00 -1.39 20.46
C PRO A 150 -17.49 -2.53 19.56
N PRO A 151 -17.50 -3.79 20.01
CA PRO A 151 -17.94 -4.90 19.19
C PRO A 151 -19.34 -4.60 18.64
N LEU A 152 -19.42 -4.51 17.31
CA LEU A 152 -20.70 -4.34 16.63
C LEU A 152 -21.59 -5.56 16.96
N PRO A 153 -22.92 -5.39 17.03
CA PRO A 153 -23.84 -6.51 17.13
C PRO A 153 -23.55 -7.55 16.04
N GLU A 154 -23.78 -8.84 16.33
CA GLU A 154 -23.69 -9.84 15.26
C GLU A 154 -24.67 -9.47 14.13
N PRO A 155 -24.20 -9.41 12.88
CA PRO A 155 -25.00 -8.93 11.76
C PRO A 155 -26.19 -9.87 11.51
N GLU A 156 -27.39 -9.31 11.36
CA GLU A 156 -28.61 -10.08 11.13
C GLU A 156 -28.83 -10.34 9.61
N THR A 157 -28.07 -9.67 8.74
CA THR A 157 -28.23 -9.72 7.28
C THR A 157 -26.91 -9.84 6.49
N GLU A 158 -26.96 -10.40 5.28
CA GLU A 158 -25.81 -10.51 4.34
C GLU A 158 -25.16 -9.14 4.02
N ARG A 159 -25.92 -8.04 4.10
CA ARG A 159 -25.40 -6.68 3.86
C ARG A 159 -24.55 -6.19 5.03
N GLU A 160 -24.90 -6.57 6.25
CA GLU A 160 -24.16 -6.21 7.46
C GLU A 160 -22.95 -7.12 7.68
N GLU A 161 -22.98 -8.37 7.20
CA GLU A 161 -21.77 -9.22 7.15
C GLU A 161 -20.68 -8.63 6.23
N ARG A 162 -21.06 -7.97 5.13
CA ARG A 162 -20.12 -7.23 4.26
C ARG A 162 -19.52 -5.99 4.93
N LEU A 163 -20.12 -5.50 6.01
CA LEU A 163 -19.65 -4.39 6.83
C LEU A 163 -18.70 -4.82 7.96
N LYS A 164 -18.33 -6.11 8.08
CA LYS A 164 -17.26 -6.54 8.99
C LYS A 164 -16.06 -5.61 8.80
N ASP A 165 -15.75 -4.88 9.87
CA ASP A 165 -14.75 -3.82 9.93
C ASP A 165 -13.49 -4.16 9.14
N PHE A 166 -12.93 -3.12 8.54
CA PHE A 166 -11.55 -2.99 8.11
C PHE A 166 -10.64 -4.08 8.66
N SER A 167 -10.59 -5.18 7.92
CA SER A 167 -9.90 -6.38 8.37
C SER A 167 -8.46 -5.97 8.66
N SER A 168 -8.02 -6.25 9.87
CA SER A 168 -6.64 -6.09 10.28
C SER A 168 -6.05 -7.48 10.49
N ILE A 169 -4.84 -7.69 9.99
CA ILE A 169 -4.13 -8.97 10.11
C ILE A 169 -2.77 -8.73 10.73
N LYS A 170 -2.27 -9.72 11.47
CA LYS A 170 -0.89 -9.75 11.95
C LYS A 170 -0.05 -10.59 10.99
N LEU A 171 1.03 -10.02 10.47
CA LEU A 171 2.07 -10.75 9.75
C LEU A 171 3.31 -10.83 10.65
N TYR A 172 3.58 -12.02 11.16
CA TYR A 172 4.70 -12.25 12.07
C TYR A 172 6.04 -12.21 11.33
N LEU A 173 7.04 -11.60 11.97
CA LEU A 173 8.38 -11.39 11.43
C LEU A 173 9.34 -12.56 11.73
N TYR A 174 8.79 -13.66 12.24
CA TYR A 174 9.47 -14.93 12.49
C TYR A 174 8.55 -16.11 12.15
N SER A 175 9.12 -17.32 12.07
CA SER A 175 8.37 -18.51 11.76
C SER A 175 7.51 -18.93 12.95
N HIS A 176 6.20 -18.98 12.76
CA HIS A 176 5.25 -19.59 13.69
C HIS A 176 5.10 -21.11 13.52
N ALA A 177 5.84 -21.73 12.59
CA ALA A 177 5.77 -23.17 12.40
C ALA A 177 6.44 -23.94 13.56
N GLY A 178 5.83 -25.04 13.98
CA GLY A 178 6.37 -25.90 15.03
C GLY A 178 6.46 -25.18 16.38
N LYS A 179 7.65 -25.15 16.99
CA LYS A 179 7.91 -24.46 18.27
C LYS A 179 8.28 -22.98 18.12
N GLY A 180 8.18 -22.44 16.91
CA GLY A 180 8.64 -21.09 16.59
C GLY A 180 10.16 -21.01 16.40
N SER A 181 10.59 -20.19 15.44
CA SER A 181 12.02 -19.89 15.23
C SER A 181 12.19 -18.59 14.47
N SER A 182 13.33 -17.93 14.65
CA SER A 182 13.78 -16.88 13.73
C SER A 182 13.75 -17.36 12.28
N TYR A 183 13.49 -16.46 11.35
CA TYR A 183 13.65 -16.80 9.93
C TYR A 183 15.14 -17.00 9.61
N ASN A 184 15.45 -18.12 8.95
CA ASN A 184 16.79 -18.40 8.43
C ASN A 184 17.22 -17.38 7.38
N CYS A 185 18.54 -17.27 7.14
CA CYS A 185 19.07 -16.54 6.00
C CYS A 185 18.45 -17.07 4.70
N GLY A 186 17.81 -16.20 3.93
CA GLY A 186 17.06 -16.61 2.74
C GLY A 186 15.56 -16.83 2.95
N SER A 187 14.98 -16.40 4.07
CA SER A 187 13.53 -16.44 4.34
C SER A 187 13.05 -15.16 5.05
N GLY A 188 11.79 -14.78 4.79
CA GLY A 188 11.10 -13.65 5.42
C GLY A 188 11.88 -12.34 5.33
N ILE A 189 11.98 -11.63 6.45
CA ILE A 189 12.74 -10.38 6.57
C ILE A 189 14.27 -10.55 6.42
N ASN A 190 14.76 -11.79 6.48
CA ASN A 190 16.17 -12.17 6.29
C ASN A 190 16.45 -12.74 4.89
N TRP A 191 15.56 -12.55 3.91
CA TRP A 191 15.68 -13.19 2.60
C TRP A 191 16.93 -12.76 1.81
N GLY A 192 17.33 -11.50 1.92
CA GLY A 192 18.51 -10.92 1.30
C GLY A 192 19.82 -11.45 1.89
N LEU A 193 19.78 -12.08 3.07
CA LEU A 193 20.96 -12.68 3.72
C LEU A 193 21.39 -14.00 3.08
N ARG A 194 20.65 -14.49 2.09
CA ARG A 194 21.09 -15.61 1.27
C ARG A 194 22.39 -15.25 0.55
N ASP A 195 23.36 -16.17 0.54
CA ASP A 195 24.71 -15.92 0.03
C ASP A 195 24.74 -15.28 -1.37
N ILE A 196 23.87 -15.75 -2.26
CA ILE A 196 23.81 -15.33 -3.67
C ILE A 196 23.22 -13.93 -3.90
N ARG A 197 22.67 -13.28 -2.87
CA ARG A 197 22.01 -11.98 -3.00
C ARG A 197 23.01 -10.85 -2.85
N ALA A 198 23.01 -9.95 -3.83
CA ALA A 198 23.87 -8.77 -3.84
C ALA A 198 23.39 -7.72 -2.83
N ASN A 199 22.06 -7.53 -2.71
CA ASN A 199 21.47 -6.64 -1.72
C ASN A 199 20.97 -7.47 -0.52
N LYS A 200 21.53 -7.18 0.67
CA LYS A 200 21.24 -7.90 1.91
C LYS A 200 19.92 -7.49 2.57
N ASP A 201 19.30 -6.41 2.10
CA ASP A 201 18.02 -5.91 2.57
C ASP A 201 16.81 -6.40 1.77
N GLU A 202 16.99 -7.27 0.77
CA GLU A 202 15.84 -7.89 0.11
C GLU A 202 15.00 -8.66 1.15
N ALA A 203 13.73 -8.31 1.31
CA ALA A 203 12.87 -8.85 2.36
C ALA A 203 11.43 -9.07 1.89
N TYR A 204 10.71 -9.92 2.61
CA TYR A 204 9.26 -10.06 2.46
C TYR A 204 8.59 -10.42 3.79
N PHE A 205 7.33 -10.03 3.96
CA PHE A 205 6.44 -10.58 4.98
C PHE A 205 5.77 -11.85 4.46
N ALA A 206 5.83 -12.93 5.24
CA ALA A 206 5.13 -14.15 4.89
C ALA A 206 3.63 -13.95 5.06
N VAL A 207 2.86 -14.18 4.00
CA VAL A 207 1.39 -14.09 4.01
C VAL A 207 0.81 -15.48 4.24
N PRO A 208 0.08 -15.71 5.35
CA PRO A 208 -0.56 -16.98 5.63
C PRO A 208 -1.53 -17.42 4.52
N ALA A 209 -1.64 -18.72 4.30
CA ALA A 209 -2.40 -19.25 3.16
C ALA A 209 -3.91 -18.95 3.20
N ASN A 210 -4.49 -18.78 4.39
CA ASN A 210 -5.88 -18.33 4.54
C ASN A 210 -6.06 -16.87 4.13
N ILE A 211 -5.10 -15.99 4.47
CA ILE A 211 -5.10 -14.59 4.07
C ILE A 211 -4.84 -14.46 2.57
N GLY A 212 -3.82 -15.13 2.04
CA GLY A 212 -3.48 -15.07 0.61
C GLY A 212 -4.59 -15.59 -0.31
N ARG A 213 -5.48 -16.45 0.20
CA ARG A 213 -6.67 -16.96 -0.50
C ARG A 213 -7.94 -16.13 -0.28
N SER A 214 -7.92 -15.20 0.67
CA SER A 214 -9.03 -14.29 0.94
C SER A 214 -9.00 -13.07 0.01
N ASN A 215 -10.06 -12.25 0.02
CA ASN A 215 -10.09 -10.96 -0.66
C ASN A 215 -9.42 -9.82 0.13
N PHE A 216 -8.60 -10.14 1.15
CA PHE A 216 -7.87 -9.15 1.94
C PHE A 216 -6.91 -8.33 1.09
N PHE A 217 -6.01 -9.00 0.36
CA PHE A 217 -5.09 -8.39 -0.61
C PHE A 217 -5.64 -8.48 -2.03
N PRO A 218 -5.29 -7.55 -2.94
CA PRO A 218 -5.58 -7.73 -4.34
C PRO A 218 -4.80 -8.93 -4.92
N VAL A 219 -5.20 -9.35 -6.12
CA VAL A 219 -4.54 -10.39 -6.92
C VAL A 219 -3.04 -10.13 -6.96
N LYS A 220 -2.27 -11.21 -6.85
CA LYS A 220 -0.80 -11.15 -6.82
C LYS A 220 -0.23 -10.23 -7.91
N ASN A 221 0.86 -9.56 -7.59
CA ASN A 221 1.56 -8.57 -8.40
C ASN A 221 0.84 -7.25 -8.66
N THR A 222 -0.34 -7.03 -8.07
CA THR A 222 -0.98 -5.70 -8.06
C THR A 222 -0.23 -4.79 -7.08
N PRO A 223 0.37 -3.68 -7.54
CA PRO A 223 1.00 -2.71 -6.65
C PRO A 223 -0.04 -2.00 -5.78
N ILE A 224 0.28 -1.84 -4.50
CA ILE A 224 -0.52 -1.11 -3.51
C ILE A 224 0.37 -0.15 -2.74
N VAL A 225 -0.17 1.00 -2.37
CA VAL A 225 0.48 1.91 -1.42
C VAL A 225 0.10 1.47 -0.01
N VAL A 226 1.11 1.37 0.86
CA VAL A 226 0.97 1.00 2.26
C VAL A 226 1.52 2.14 3.09
N HIS A 227 0.66 2.81 3.85
CA HIS A 227 1.00 3.92 4.73
C HIS A 227 1.47 3.38 6.08
N CYS A 228 2.60 3.85 6.58
CA CYS A 228 3.19 3.33 7.81
C CYS A 228 2.87 4.20 9.03
N ASP A 229 3.00 3.62 10.22
CA ASP A 229 2.73 4.29 11.49
C ASP A 229 3.66 5.48 11.78
N ASP A 230 4.87 5.48 11.22
CA ASP A 230 5.85 6.57 11.31
C ASP A 230 5.70 7.65 10.23
N GLY A 231 4.70 7.53 9.36
CA GLY A 231 4.45 8.50 8.28
C GLY A 231 5.17 8.19 6.96
N GLU A 232 5.93 7.09 6.86
CA GLU A 232 6.52 6.64 5.59
C GLU A 232 5.48 5.92 4.71
N ASP A 233 5.64 5.98 3.39
CA ASP A 233 4.81 5.21 2.44
C ASP A 233 5.66 4.16 1.71
N LEU A 234 5.15 2.93 1.65
CA LEU A 234 5.78 1.81 0.95
C LEU A 234 4.91 1.36 -0.24
N ILE A 235 5.50 1.27 -1.43
CA ILE A 235 4.84 0.61 -2.56
C ILE A 235 5.11 -0.88 -2.46
N MET A 236 4.07 -1.65 -2.13
CA MET A 236 4.17 -3.08 -1.88
C MET A 236 3.32 -3.88 -2.87
N ARG A 237 3.55 -5.19 -2.90
CA ARG A 237 2.67 -6.16 -3.55
C ARG A 237 2.77 -7.49 -2.84
N VAL A 238 1.71 -8.29 -2.91
CA VAL A 238 1.82 -9.73 -2.65
C VAL A 238 2.25 -10.42 -3.93
N ALA A 239 3.21 -11.34 -3.82
CA ALA A 239 3.81 -12.07 -4.93
C ALA A 239 3.97 -13.56 -4.61
N SER A 240 4.56 -14.30 -5.56
CA SER A 240 4.73 -15.76 -5.52
C SER A 240 3.39 -16.51 -5.39
N GLY A 241 3.43 -17.81 -5.08
CA GLY A 241 2.22 -18.61 -4.81
C GLY A 241 1.48 -19.09 -6.07
N SER A 242 0.18 -19.34 -5.94
CA SER A 242 -0.71 -19.80 -7.03
C SER A 242 -1.17 -18.63 -7.90
N ASP A 243 -1.96 -18.86 -8.94
CA ASP A 243 -2.29 -17.83 -9.96
C ASP A 243 -2.99 -16.58 -9.43
N ARG A 244 -3.79 -16.68 -8.37
CA ARG A 244 -4.46 -15.51 -7.76
C ARG A 244 -3.94 -15.14 -6.37
N CYS A 245 -3.26 -16.06 -5.70
CA CYS A 245 -2.95 -15.95 -4.27
C CYS A 245 -1.44 -15.81 -4.07
N GLY A 246 -1.03 -14.67 -3.54
CA GLY A 246 0.37 -14.45 -3.16
C GLY A 246 0.66 -14.98 -1.75
N LYS A 247 1.93 -15.33 -1.51
CA LYS A 247 2.42 -15.82 -0.21
C LYS A 247 3.53 -14.95 0.40
N ASP A 248 4.06 -14.01 -0.37
CA ASP A 248 5.17 -13.15 0.03
C ASP A 248 4.78 -11.68 -0.25
N MET A 249 4.71 -10.82 0.76
CA MET A 249 4.44 -9.38 0.59
C MET A 249 5.74 -8.59 0.67
N SER A 250 6.07 -7.80 -0.36
CA SER A 250 7.36 -7.09 -0.46
C SER A 250 7.21 -5.75 -1.17
N THR A 251 8.17 -4.85 -0.97
CA THR A 251 8.28 -3.58 -1.70
C THR A 251 8.71 -3.80 -3.15
N ILE A 252 8.58 -2.77 -3.99
CA ILE A 252 9.07 -2.77 -5.37
C ILE A 252 10.06 -1.60 -5.55
N PRO A 253 11.39 -1.81 -5.48
CA PRO A 253 12.13 -3.07 -5.33
C PRO A 253 12.09 -3.68 -3.92
N ASN A 254 12.32 -5.00 -3.82
CA ASN A 254 12.21 -5.80 -2.59
C ASN A 254 13.15 -5.38 -1.44
N SER A 255 14.20 -4.61 -1.73
CA SER A 255 15.19 -4.18 -0.74
C SER A 255 14.71 -3.07 0.18
N GLU A 256 13.75 -2.26 -0.27
CA GLU A 256 13.24 -1.14 0.52
C GLU A 256 12.58 -1.63 1.81
N LEU A 257 11.90 -2.78 1.78
CA LEU A 257 11.27 -3.35 2.95
C LEU A 257 12.26 -3.71 4.06
N GLY A 258 13.38 -4.36 3.72
CA GLY A 258 14.37 -4.77 4.72
C GLY A 258 15.12 -3.58 5.29
N SER A 259 15.50 -2.62 4.45
CA SER A 259 16.13 -1.36 4.89
C SER A 259 15.20 -0.59 5.82
N TYR A 260 13.91 -0.50 5.47
CA TYR A 260 12.88 0.11 6.31
C TYR A 260 12.78 -0.57 7.68
N ILE A 261 12.59 -1.90 7.74
CA ILE A 261 12.45 -2.62 9.01
C ILE A 261 13.71 -2.49 9.88
N ARG A 262 14.91 -2.64 9.30
CA ARG A 262 16.16 -2.52 10.07
C ARG A 262 16.38 -1.11 10.60
N LYS A 263 16.16 -0.09 9.77
CA LYS A 263 16.21 1.32 10.19
C LYS A 263 15.24 1.61 11.33
N ARG A 264 14.01 1.10 11.26
CA ARG A 264 12.99 1.23 12.32
C ARG A 264 13.45 0.63 13.65
N MET A 265 14.13 -0.52 13.58
CA MET A 265 14.66 -1.21 14.77
C MET A 265 16.00 -0.64 15.26
N GLY A 266 16.57 0.38 14.58
CA GLY A 266 17.90 0.91 14.90
C GLY A 266 19.05 -0.04 14.54
N LEU A 267 18.83 -0.97 13.60
CA LEU A 267 19.81 -1.94 13.15
C LEU A 267 20.49 -1.49 11.86
N ASP A 268 21.75 -1.91 11.67
CA ASP A 268 22.50 -1.68 10.43
C ASP A 268 21.91 -2.48 9.26
N GLU A 269 22.02 -1.94 8.04
CA GLU A 269 21.65 -2.62 6.79
C GLU A 269 22.25 -4.02 6.69
N GLY A 270 21.46 -5.00 6.24
CA GLY A 270 21.89 -6.39 6.13
C GLY A 270 22.12 -7.14 7.45
N THR A 271 21.78 -6.56 8.61
CA THR A 271 21.82 -7.27 9.90
C THR A 271 20.78 -8.39 9.93
N LYS A 272 21.14 -9.55 10.51
CA LYS A 272 20.17 -10.63 10.75
C LYS A 272 19.20 -10.21 11.85
N VAL A 273 17.91 -10.32 11.56
CA VAL A 273 16.84 -10.03 12.52
C VAL A 273 16.29 -11.36 13.04
N GLY A 274 16.54 -11.66 14.31
CA GLY A 274 15.99 -12.81 15.02
C GLY A 274 14.84 -12.43 15.96
N ILE A 275 14.29 -13.43 16.65
CA ILE A 275 13.25 -13.24 17.67
C ILE A 275 13.76 -12.32 18.78
N ARG A 276 15.04 -12.42 19.15
CA ARG A 276 15.64 -11.56 20.17
C ARG A 276 15.59 -10.08 19.76
N GLU A 277 16.09 -9.73 18.57
CA GLU A 277 16.04 -8.35 18.08
C GLU A 277 14.60 -7.82 17.98
N LEU A 278 13.65 -8.67 17.60
CA LEU A 278 12.22 -8.32 17.55
C LEU A 278 11.62 -8.06 18.94
N LEU A 279 11.99 -8.88 19.93
CA LEU A 279 11.57 -8.70 21.33
C LEU A 279 12.21 -7.46 21.95
N ASP A 280 13.50 -7.20 21.67
CA ASP A 280 14.22 -6.00 22.11
C ASP A 280 13.65 -4.72 21.52
N TYR A 281 13.22 -4.77 20.24
CA TYR A 281 12.45 -3.69 19.63
C TYR A 281 11.07 -3.49 20.27
N GLY A 282 10.51 -4.53 20.88
CA GLY A 282 9.20 -4.51 21.53
C GLY A 282 8.05 -4.99 20.65
N ARG A 283 8.31 -5.52 19.44
CA ARG A 283 7.26 -6.03 18.54
C ARG A 283 7.77 -7.08 17.55
N THR A 284 7.04 -8.19 17.46
CA THR A 284 7.40 -9.39 16.66
C THR A 284 6.59 -9.56 15.37
N TYR A 285 5.64 -8.66 15.10
CA TYR A 285 4.74 -8.70 13.95
C TYR A 285 4.43 -7.30 13.43
N VAL A 286 4.04 -7.18 12.17
CA VAL A 286 3.39 -5.98 11.65
C VAL A 286 1.88 -6.19 11.63
N THR A 287 1.11 -5.14 11.94
CA THR A 287 -0.34 -5.14 11.70
C THR A 287 -0.60 -4.49 10.36
N ILE A 288 -1.29 -5.19 9.46
CA ILE A 288 -1.75 -4.62 8.19
C ILE A 288 -3.27 -4.42 8.30
N SER A 289 -3.72 -3.20 8.14
CA SER A 289 -5.13 -2.81 8.16
C SER A 289 -5.55 -2.30 6.79
N ARG A 290 -6.73 -2.71 6.32
CA ARG A 290 -7.32 -2.15 5.09
C ARG A 290 -8.21 -0.97 5.47
N THR A 291 -8.12 0.15 4.78
CA THR A 291 -8.97 1.35 4.99
C THR A 291 -10.28 1.25 4.19
N SER A 292 -11.22 2.16 4.47
CA SER A 292 -12.48 2.31 3.71
C SER A 292 -12.26 2.55 2.23
N GLU A 293 -11.19 3.23 1.85
CA GLU A 293 -10.90 3.59 0.46
C GLU A 293 -10.12 2.51 -0.32
N GLY A 294 -9.73 1.44 0.38
CA GLY A 294 -8.93 0.35 -0.17
C GLY A 294 -7.42 0.54 -0.06
N ASN A 295 -6.98 1.61 0.60
CA ASN A 295 -5.58 1.82 1.00
C ASN A 295 -5.21 0.85 2.14
N TYR A 296 -3.92 0.60 2.33
CA TYR A 296 -3.43 -0.21 3.43
C TYR A 296 -2.64 0.64 4.40
N TYR A 297 -2.77 0.31 5.68
CA TYR A 297 -1.98 0.86 6.77
C TYR A 297 -1.12 -0.26 7.37
N LEU A 298 0.16 0.02 7.62
CA LEU A 298 1.10 -0.86 8.29
C LEU A 298 1.49 -0.22 9.62
N ASP A 299 1.24 -0.94 10.68
CA ASP A 299 1.67 -0.56 12.02
C ASP A 299 2.77 -1.51 12.50
N PHE A 300 3.92 -0.91 12.80
CA PHE A 300 5.08 -1.56 13.40
C PHE A 300 5.55 -0.82 14.67
N SER A 301 4.71 0.02 15.27
CA SER A 301 5.01 0.75 16.51
C SER A 301 5.08 -0.20 17.73
N PRO A 302 6.06 -0.08 18.63
CA PRO A 302 6.09 -0.89 19.86
C PRO A 302 4.96 -0.51 20.84
N GLU A 303 4.44 0.72 20.79
CA GLU A 303 3.41 1.21 21.73
C GLU A 303 2.07 0.50 21.57
N ALA A 304 1.73 0.08 20.35
CA ALA A 304 0.50 -0.64 20.03
C ALA A 304 0.67 -2.17 20.05
N ALA A 305 1.84 -2.68 20.44
CA ALA A 305 2.13 -4.11 20.41
C ALA A 305 1.44 -4.85 21.56
N GLU A 306 0.77 -5.96 21.24
CA GLU A 306 0.34 -6.92 22.23
C GLU A 306 1.51 -7.86 22.57
N PRO A 307 1.64 -8.30 23.83
CA PRO A 307 2.68 -9.27 24.21
C PRO A 307 2.61 -10.54 23.37
N ASP A 308 3.76 -10.97 22.85
CA ASP A 308 3.90 -12.22 22.11
C ASP A 308 4.48 -13.32 23.02
N GLU A 309 3.61 -13.94 23.82
CA GLU A 309 4.00 -15.03 24.73
C GLU A 309 4.60 -16.22 23.96
N PHE A 310 4.17 -16.45 22.71
CA PHE A 310 4.68 -17.54 21.89
C PHE A 310 6.15 -17.28 21.50
N ALA A 311 6.50 -16.05 21.12
CA ALA A 311 7.88 -15.65 20.86
C ALA A 311 8.80 -15.86 22.08
N MET A 312 8.33 -15.47 23.28
CA MET A 312 9.10 -15.61 24.53
C MET A 312 9.36 -17.07 24.92
N GLN A 313 8.50 -18.00 24.49
CA GLN A 313 8.62 -19.43 24.77
C GLN A 313 9.37 -20.21 23.69
N THR A 314 9.91 -19.53 22.67
CA THR A 314 10.66 -20.24 21.63
C THR A 314 11.96 -20.83 22.19
N PRO A 315 12.42 -22.00 21.69
CA PRO A 315 13.65 -22.62 22.17
C PRO A 315 14.88 -21.74 22.03
N GLU A 316 14.91 -20.88 21.01
CA GLU A 316 15.97 -19.90 20.76
C GLU A 316 16.12 -18.94 21.95
N ILE A 317 15.01 -18.48 22.53
CA ILE A 317 14.99 -17.56 23.66
C ILE A 317 15.18 -18.28 25.00
N LEU A 318 14.50 -19.42 25.21
CA LEU A 318 14.58 -20.16 26.48
C LEU A 318 15.99 -20.72 26.76
N ASN A 319 16.71 -21.15 25.73
CA ASN A 319 18.05 -21.73 25.90
C ASN A 319 19.12 -20.68 26.23
N GLU A 320 18.93 -19.41 25.86
CA GLU A 320 19.86 -18.33 26.21
C GLU A 320 19.84 -18.07 27.72
N PHE A 321 18.66 -18.04 28.35
CA PHE A 321 18.54 -17.86 29.80
C PHE A 321 19.02 -19.07 30.61
N SER A 322 19.08 -20.26 30.02
CA SER A 322 19.62 -21.45 30.70
C SER A 322 21.15 -21.45 30.83
N HIS A 323 21.84 -20.49 30.21
CA HIS A 323 23.29 -20.36 30.23
C HIS A 323 23.80 -19.15 31.02
N GLU A 324 22.91 -18.32 31.59
CA GLU A 324 23.30 -17.20 32.47
C GLU A 324 23.39 -17.59 33.95
N ASP A 325 22.95 -18.79 34.32
CA ASP A 325 22.91 -19.30 35.70
C ASP A 325 24.04 -20.32 36.04
N ASP A 326 25.06 -20.49 35.17
CA ASP A 326 26.24 -21.36 35.40
C ASP A 326 27.56 -20.58 35.54
#